data_AF-K4IAD9-F1
#
_entry.id   AF-K4IAD9-F1
#
_cell.length_a   1.000
_cell.length_b   1.000
_cell.length_c   1.000
_cell.angle_alpha   90.00
_cell.angle_beta   90.00
_cell.angle_gamma   90.00
#
_symmetry.space_group_name_H-M   'P 1'
#
loop_
_entity.id
_entity.type
_entity.pdbx_description
1 polymer ?
#
loop_
_entity_poly.entity_id
_entity_poly.type
_entity_poly.pdbx_seq_one_letter_code
_entity_poly.pdbx_strand_id
1 'polypeptide(L)'
;MKKIFRTIRKDLIVENKFGKYLAYAIGEIILVIIGILIALAINEQSKNKNNLALRDVYIIQLNDEADRNIKQLTEYENEAIKMLKELDTLFQLLENKEYDNPKLSLKSFVLLASNKFYPIMITYENLKFSGDLKLFDDLNLRNSISETYETFHPIERFESLDHQGIAAFYENFLMPNVRFRFMGMSSENYGKEVYFENMVLSRLVTIKQNQDAYANSIKSLKKFKNTLTIIGNNN
;
A
#
# COMPACT_ATOMS: atom_id res chain seq x y z
N MET A 1 11.80 -26.34 74.36
CA MET A 1 11.24 -25.81 73.09
C MET A 1 10.02 -26.57 72.56
N LYS A 2 10.06 -27.91 72.36
CA LYS A 2 8.89 -28.68 71.84
C LYS A 2 7.59 -28.57 72.65
N LYS A 3 7.66 -28.35 73.97
CA LYS A 3 6.49 -28.18 74.85
C LYS A 3 5.80 -26.80 74.68
N ILE A 4 6.56 -25.73 74.44
CA ILE A 4 6.03 -24.35 74.34
C ILE A 4 5.16 -24.19 73.09
N PHE A 5 5.64 -24.67 71.93
CA PHE A 5 4.85 -24.68 70.69
C PHE A 5 3.59 -25.55 70.78
N ARG A 6 3.62 -26.57 71.63
CA ARG A 6 2.48 -27.47 71.85
C ARG A 6 1.42 -26.82 72.76
N THR A 7 1.83 -25.99 73.72
CA THR A 7 0.92 -25.19 74.56
C THR A 7 0.29 -24.05 73.75
N ILE A 8 1.07 -23.32 72.94
CA ILE A 8 0.55 -22.26 72.06
C ILE A 8 -0.47 -22.82 71.06
N ARG A 9 -0.22 -24.02 70.48
CA ARG A 9 -1.22 -24.70 69.64
C ARG A 9 -2.47 -25.12 70.40
N LYS A 10 -2.34 -25.56 71.66
CA LYS A 10 -3.49 -25.97 72.47
C LYS A 10 -4.35 -24.76 72.85
N ASP A 11 -3.74 -23.65 73.27
CA ASP A 11 -4.48 -22.47 73.72
C ASP A 11 -5.13 -21.71 72.55
N LEU A 12 -4.51 -21.73 71.35
CA LEU A 12 -5.12 -21.20 70.12
C LEU A 12 -6.27 -22.06 69.56
N ILE A 13 -6.33 -23.34 69.93
CA ILE A 13 -7.43 -24.26 69.58
C ILE A 13 -8.54 -24.22 70.65
N VAL A 14 -8.21 -23.89 71.90
CA VAL A 14 -9.15 -23.82 73.03
C VAL A 14 -9.89 -22.48 73.10
N GLU A 15 -9.27 -21.38 72.66
CA GLU A 15 -10.02 -20.16 72.35
C GLU A 15 -10.52 -20.22 70.90
N ASN A 16 -11.83 -20.05 70.71
CA ASN A 16 -12.58 -20.07 69.44
C ASN A 16 -12.20 -18.91 68.47
N LYS A 17 -10.90 -18.54 68.40
CA LYS A 17 -10.32 -17.38 67.71
C LYS A 17 -9.59 -17.77 66.42
N PHE A 18 -9.30 -19.06 66.16
CA PHE A 18 -8.69 -19.52 64.91
C PHE A 18 -9.48 -19.08 63.66
N GLY A 19 -10.82 -19.15 63.71
CA GLY A 19 -11.69 -18.66 62.64
C GLY A 19 -11.58 -17.16 62.39
N LYS A 20 -11.35 -16.36 63.45
CA LYS A 20 -11.15 -14.90 63.33
C LYS A 20 -9.83 -14.56 62.64
N TYR A 21 -8.75 -15.26 63.00
CA TYR A 21 -7.45 -15.10 62.33
C TYR A 21 -7.47 -15.56 60.87
N LEU A 22 -8.16 -16.68 60.58
CA LEU A 22 -8.31 -17.16 59.21
C LEU A 22 -9.14 -16.18 58.34
N ALA A 23 -10.26 -15.67 58.88
CA ALA A 23 -11.07 -14.68 58.19
C ALA A 23 -10.30 -13.37 57.93
N TYR A 24 -9.47 -12.94 58.89
CA TYR A 24 -8.61 -11.77 58.73
C TYR A 24 -7.54 -11.97 57.64
N ALA A 25 -6.84 -13.11 57.66
CA ALA A 25 -5.84 -13.44 56.64
C ALA A 25 -6.45 -13.57 55.22
N ILE A 26 -7.65 -14.15 55.11
CA ILE A 26 -8.40 -14.19 53.84
C ILE A 26 -8.77 -12.77 53.38
N GLY A 27 -9.23 -11.92 54.30
CA GLY A 27 -9.53 -10.52 54.02
C GLY A 27 -8.31 -9.75 53.49
N GLU A 28 -7.13 -9.97 54.08
CA GLU A 28 -5.87 -9.37 53.65
C GLU A 28 -5.46 -9.85 52.26
N ILE A 29 -5.58 -11.15 51.96
CA ILE A 29 -5.33 -11.70 50.63
C ILE A 29 -6.27 -11.09 49.59
N ILE A 30 -7.57 -11.00 49.89
CA ILE A 30 -8.56 -10.38 48.99
C ILE A 30 -8.22 -8.91 48.74
N LEU A 31 -7.81 -8.17 49.77
CA LEU A 31 -7.43 -6.77 49.66
C LEU A 31 -6.18 -6.57 48.80
N VAL A 32 -5.18 -7.46 48.94
CA VAL A 32 -3.98 -7.49 48.08
C VAL A 32 -4.35 -7.80 46.63
N ILE A 33 -5.22 -8.80 46.40
CA ILE A 33 -5.69 -9.15 45.04
C ILE A 33 -6.40 -7.96 44.40
N ILE A 34 -7.28 -7.27 45.12
CA ILE A 34 -7.96 -6.06 44.62
C ILE A 34 -6.92 -4.98 44.28
N GLY A 35 -5.91 -4.77 45.13
CA GLY A 35 -4.82 -3.83 44.85
C GLY A 35 -4.06 -4.14 43.55
N ILE A 36 -3.71 -5.42 43.34
CA ILE A 36 -3.04 -5.88 42.12
C ILE A 36 -3.93 -5.69 40.89
N LEU A 37 -5.22 -6.04 40.98
CA LEU A 37 -6.17 -5.89 39.87
C LEU A 37 -6.35 -4.42 39.48
N ILE A 38 -6.45 -3.51 40.46
CA ILE A 38 -6.53 -2.05 40.20
C ILE A 38 -5.24 -1.56 39.52
N ALA A 39 -4.07 -1.97 40.02
CA ALA A 39 -2.79 -1.60 39.43
C ALA A 39 -2.66 -2.07 37.96
N LEU A 40 -3.06 -3.32 37.69
CA LEU A 40 -3.10 -3.87 36.33
C LEU A 40 -4.09 -3.11 35.44
N ALA A 41 -5.28 -2.79 35.96
CA ALA A 41 -6.29 -2.05 35.20
C ALA A 41 -5.82 -0.64 34.81
N ILE A 42 -5.18 0.10 35.73
CA ILE A 42 -4.60 1.42 35.45
C ILE A 42 -3.50 1.32 34.37
N ASN A 43 -2.64 0.32 34.47
CA ASN A 43 -1.55 0.11 33.50
C ASN A 43 -2.10 -0.21 32.10
N GLU A 44 -3.08 -1.10 31.98
CA GLU A 44 -3.72 -1.42 30.70
C GLU A 44 -4.47 -0.21 30.11
N GLN A 45 -5.13 0.61 30.94
CA GLN A 45 -5.78 1.84 30.47
C GLN A 45 -4.77 2.86 29.92
N SER A 46 -3.64 3.06 30.59
CA SER A 46 -2.56 3.95 30.12
C SER A 46 -1.98 3.47 28.78
N LYS A 47 -1.73 2.16 28.67
CA LYS A 47 -1.26 1.52 27.43
C LYS A 47 -2.27 1.66 26.30
N ASN A 48 -3.56 1.44 26.58
CA ASN A 48 -4.61 1.61 25.58
C ASN A 48 -4.69 3.05 25.07
N LYS A 49 -4.59 4.05 25.95
CA LYS A 49 -4.55 5.47 25.55
C LYS A 49 -3.37 5.77 24.62
N ASN A 50 -2.18 5.24 24.93
CA ASN A 50 -1.00 5.44 24.09
C ASN A 50 -1.15 4.74 22.73
N ASN A 51 -1.72 3.53 22.70
CA ASN A 51 -2.02 2.80 21.47
C ASN A 51 -3.01 3.55 20.57
N LEU A 52 -4.06 4.13 21.16
CA LEU A 52 -5.04 4.94 20.42
C LEU A 52 -4.39 6.21 19.84
N ALA A 53 -3.57 6.91 20.62
CA ALA A 53 -2.84 8.09 20.12
C ALA A 53 -1.91 7.73 18.95
N LEU A 54 -1.20 6.60 19.03
CA LEU A 54 -0.36 6.12 17.94
C LEU A 54 -1.18 5.71 16.71
N ARG A 55 -2.32 5.03 16.90
CA ARG A 55 -3.27 4.70 15.83
C ARG A 55 -3.75 5.95 15.11
N ASP A 56 -4.10 7.01 15.83
CA ASP A 56 -4.60 8.25 15.24
C ASP A 56 -3.51 8.96 14.42
N VAL A 57 -2.24 8.92 14.86
CA VAL A 57 -1.10 9.38 14.06
C VAL A 57 -0.98 8.57 12.76
N TYR A 58 -1.11 7.25 12.81
CA TYR A 58 -1.10 6.41 11.62
C TYR A 58 -2.25 6.73 10.67
N ILE A 59 -3.46 6.99 11.17
CA ILE A 59 -4.61 7.38 10.35
C ILE A 59 -4.32 8.68 9.58
N ILE A 60 -3.76 9.68 10.25
CA ILE A 60 -3.40 10.96 9.62
C ILE A 60 -2.35 10.74 8.53
N GLN A 61 -1.30 9.96 8.83
CA GLN A 61 -0.22 9.67 7.87
C GLN A 61 -0.70 8.85 6.68
N LEU A 62 -1.54 7.84 6.89
CA LEU A 62 -2.14 7.04 5.82
C LEU A 62 -3.06 7.88 4.92
N ASN A 63 -3.74 8.88 5.48
CA ASN A 63 -4.59 9.80 4.71
C ASN A 63 -3.75 10.72 3.81
N ASP A 64 -2.67 11.30 4.34
CA ASP A 64 -1.70 12.09 3.56
C ASP A 64 -1.03 11.25 2.46
N GLU A 65 -0.59 10.04 2.80
CA GLU A 65 0.00 9.08 1.88
C GLU A 65 -0.97 8.74 0.74
N ALA A 66 -2.25 8.50 1.07
CA ALA A 66 -3.28 8.25 0.09
C ALA A 66 -3.53 9.46 -0.83
N ASP A 67 -3.56 10.68 -0.30
CA ASP A 67 -3.73 11.89 -1.10
C ASP A 67 -2.58 12.11 -2.09
N ARG A 68 -1.35 11.94 -1.63
CA ARG A 68 -0.16 12.11 -2.47
C ARG A 68 -0.08 11.03 -3.54
N ASN A 69 -0.45 9.79 -3.22
CA ASN A 69 -0.53 8.71 -4.22
C ASN A 69 -1.66 8.95 -5.23
N ILE A 70 -2.86 9.37 -4.80
CA ILE A 70 -3.97 9.72 -5.70
C ILE A 70 -3.52 10.81 -6.69
N LYS A 71 -2.84 11.86 -6.19
CA LYS A 71 -2.34 12.94 -7.04
C LYS A 71 -1.38 12.40 -8.12
N GLN A 72 -0.36 11.66 -7.72
CA GLN A 72 0.62 11.08 -8.66
C GLN A 72 -0.06 10.16 -9.68
N LEU A 73 -0.90 9.22 -9.22
CA LEU A 73 -1.59 8.30 -10.10
C LEU A 73 -2.51 9.03 -11.09
N THR A 74 -3.14 10.13 -10.67
CA THR A 74 -3.97 10.95 -11.57
C THR A 74 -3.12 11.62 -12.65
N GLU A 75 -1.92 12.09 -12.31
CA GLU A 75 -0.97 12.63 -13.29
C GLU A 75 -0.56 11.55 -14.30
N TYR A 76 -0.17 10.35 -13.83
CA TYR A 76 0.19 9.23 -14.70
C TYR A 76 -0.98 8.69 -15.55
N GLU A 77 -2.20 8.64 -15.02
CA GLU A 77 -3.40 8.27 -15.77
C GLU A 77 -3.65 9.26 -16.93
N ASN A 78 -3.53 10.55 -16.67
CA ASN A 78 -3.69 11.59 -17.69
C ASN A 78 -2.59 11.52 -18.76
N GLU A 79 -1.36 11.19 -18.38
CA GLU A 79 -0.27 10.95 -19.32
C GLU A 79 -0.53 9.71 -20.18
N ALA A 80 -0.99 8.61 -19.58
CA ALA A 80 -1.36 7.40 -20.31
C ALA A 80 -2.48 7.68 -21.33
N ILE A 81 -3.49 8.48 -20.97
CA ILE A 81 -4.55 8.91 -21.91
C ILE A 81 -3.98 9.66 -23.11
N LYS A 82 -3.03 10.58 -22.88
CA LYS A 82 -2.36 11.32 -23.97
C LYS A 82 -1.54 10.37 -24.85
N MET A 83 -0.79 9.44 -24.25
CA MET A 83 0.00 8.45 -24.98
C MET A 83 -0.87 7.54 -25.83
N LEU A 84 -2.01 7.06 -25.31
CA LEU A 84 -2.95 6.24 -26.07
C LEU A 84 -3.49 6.98 -27.29
N LYS A 85 -3.77 8.28 -27.18
CA LYS A 85 -4.22 9.09 -28.33
C LYS A 85 -3.13 9.23 -29.40
N GLU A 86 -1.88 9.43 -28.99
CA GLU A 86 -0.75 9.49 -29.92
C GLU A 86 -0.50 8.14 -30.61
N LEU A 87 -0.57 7.05 -29.85
CA LEU A 87 -0.46 5.68 -30.36
C LEU A 87 -1.61 5.30 -31.29
N ASP A 88 -2.84 5.69 -30.99
CA ASP A 88 -4.01 5.48 -31.86
C ASP A 88 -3.84 6.20 -33.20
N THR A 89 -3.34 7.44 -33.16
CA THR A 89 -3.02 8.17 -34.39
C THR A 89 -1.92 7.47 -35.18
N LEU A 90 -0.88 6.98 -34.51
CA LEU A 90 0.22 6.26 -35.16
C LEU A 90 -0.28 4.94 -35.78
N PHE A 91 -1.14 4.22 -35.08
CA PHE A 91 -1.77 2.99 -35.56
C PHE A 91 -2.61 3.24 -36.82
N GLN A 92 -3.44 4.29 -36.84
CA GLN A 92 -4.22 4.67 -38.03
C GLN A 92 -3.35 4.98 -39.24
N LEU A 93 -2.20 5.67 -39.06
CA LEU A 93 -1.25 5.92 -40.14
C LEU A 93 -0.68 4.62 -40.72
N LEU A 94 -0.42 3.62 -39.87
CA LEU A 94 0.05 2.30 -40.30
C LEU A 94 -1.04 1.52 -41.04
N GLU A 95 -2.26 1.51 -40.51
CA GLU A 95 -3.42 0.84 -41.11
C GLU A 95 -3.73 1.39 -42.51
N ASN A 96 -3.70 2.71 -42.65
CA ASN A 96 -3.89 3.40 -43.94
C ASN A 96 -2.68 3.33 -44.87
N LYS A 97 -1.58 2.70 -44.44
CA LYS A 97 -0.32 2.59 -45.20
C LYS A 97 0.28 3.94 -45.57
N GLU A 98 0.08 4.95 -44.71
CA GLU A 98 0.59 6.32 -44.86
C GLU A 98 2.08 6.42 -44.45
N TYR A 99 2.92 5.54 -45.01
CA TYR A 99 4.32 5.40 -44.58
C TYR A 99 5.18 6.65 -44.84
N ASP A 100 4.83 7.42 -45.86
CA ASP A 100 5.54 8.65 -46.24
C ASP A 100 4.99 9.88 -45.50
N ASN A 101 3.98 9.72 -44.64
CA ASN A 101 3.43 10.82 -43.87
C ASN A 101 4.47 11.26 -42.81
N PRO A 102 4.92 12.53 -42.81
CA PRO A 102 5.94 12.99 -41.88
C PRO A 102 5.51 12.85 -40.41
N LYS A 103 4.19 12.83 -40.15
CA LYS A 103 3.64 12.59 -38.80
C LYS A 103 3.97 11.20 -38.25
N LEU A 104 4.14 10.18 -39.09
CA LEU A 104 4.47 8.82 -38.63
C LEU A 104 5.77 8.85 -37.83
N SER A 105 6.81 9.47 -38.38
CA SER A 105 8.10 9.61 -37.70
C SER A 105 8.06 10.45 -36.44
N LEU A 106 7.35 11.58 -36.48
CA LEU A 106 7.20 12.45 -35.32
C LEU A 106 6.42 11.76 -34.19
N LYS A 107 5.40 10.97 -34.52
CA LYS A 107 4.59 10.26 -33.53
C LYS A 107 5.27 9.01 -32.99
N SER A 108 6.17 8.40 -33.76
CA SER A 108 6.94 7.20 -33.34
C SER A 108 7.77 7.41 -32.06
N PHE A 109 8.10 8.66 -31.71
CA PHE A 109 8.77 8.96 -30.44
C PHE A 109 7.96 8.53 -29.21
N VAL A 110 6.63 8.42 -29.30
CA VAL A 110 5.80 7.93 -28.19
C VAL A 110 6.15 6.48 -27.81
N LEU A 111 6.69 5.68 -28.75
CA LEU A 111 7.11 4.30 -28.49
C LEU A 111 8.30 4.21 -27.52
N LEU A 112 9.06 5.29 -27.40
CA LEU A 112 10.22 5.39 -26.52
C LEU A 112 9.89 6.02 -25.16
N ALA A 113 8.70 6.61 -25.00
CA ALA A 113 8.29 7.19 -23.75
C ALA A 113 8.02 6.09 -22.72
N SER A 114 8.53 6.26 -21.49
CA SER A 114 8.29 5.35 -20.37
C SER A 114 8.04 6.15 -19.11
N ASN A 115 7.06 5.73 -18.32
CA ASN A 115 6.80 6.27 -17.00
C ASN A 115 7.07 5.20 -15.94
N LYS A 116 7.41 5.66 -14.73
CA LYS A 116 7.54 4.80 -13.57
C LYS A 116 6.88 5.46 -12.37
N PHE A 117 5.88 4.80 -11.81
CA PHE A 117 5.22 5.23 -10.59
C PHE A 117 6.06 4.83 -9.36
N TYR A 118 6.33 5.82 -8.50
CA TYR A 118 7.02 5.61 -7.23
C TYR A 118 6.04 5.84 -6.08
N PRO A 119 5.37 4.78 -5.58
CA PRO A 119 4.37 4.93 -4.54
C PRO A 119 5.01 5.41 -3.23
N ILE A 120 4.27 6.26 -2.51
CA ILE A 120 4.59 6.61 -1.13
C ILE A 120 3.95 5.53 -0.26
N MET A 121 4.77 4.76 0.45
CA MET A 121 4.32 3.59 1.22
C MET A 121 4.89 3.55 2.63
N ILE A 122 5.59 4.60 3.07
CA ILE A 122 6.38 4.60 4.31
C ILE A 122 5.49 4.25 5.52
N THR A 123 4.28 4.80 5.57
CA THR A 123 3.35 4.58 6.67
C THR A 123 2.81 3.15 6.65
N TYR A 124 2.39 2.70 5.46
CA TYR A 124 1.92 1.34 5.26
C TYR A 124 3.00 0.30 5.60
N GLU A 125 4.23 0.51 5.13
CA GLU A 125 5.38 -0.36 5.42
C GLU A 125 5.69 -0.40 6.91
N ASN A 126 5.72 0.76 7.57
CA ASN A 126 5.90 0.82 9.01
C ASN A 126 4.83 0.01 9.75
N LEU A 127 3.55 0.14 9.38
CA LEU A 127 2.45 -0.63 9.97
C LEU A 127 2.60 -2.13 9.73
N LYS A 128 2.99 -2.52 8.52
CA LYS A 128 3.17 -3.91 8.10
C LYS A 128 4.33 -4.57 8.85
N PHE A 129 5.49 -3.91 8.93
CA PHE A 129 6.71 -4.49 9.50
C PHE A 129 6.80 -4.40 11.02
N SER A 130 6.17 -3.40 11.65
CA SER A 130 6.08 -3.30 13.12
C SER A 130 5.05 -4.26 13.75
N GLY A 131 4.06 -4.72 12.96
CA GLY A 131 2.89 -5.43 13.46
C GLY A 131 1.83 -4.50 14.08
N ASP A 132 1.95 -3.19 13.89
CA ASP A 132 1.02 -2.19 14.43
C ASP A 132 -0.33 -2.15 13.72
N LEU A 133 -0.53 -2.95 12.67
CA LEU A 133 -1.88 -3.25 12.15
C LEU A 133 -2.83 -3.76 13.25
N LYS A 134 -2.31 -4.38 14.32
CA LYS A 134 -3.10 -4.81 15.50
C LYS A 134 -3.76 -3.64 16.25
N LEU A 135 -3.31 -2.40 16.05
CA LEU A 135 -3.89 -1.20 16.68
C LEU A 135 -5.26 -0.83 16.10
N PHE A 136 -5.63 -1.39 14.95
CA PHE A 136 -6.91 -1.13 14.29
C PHE A 136 -7.89 -2.25 14.58
N ASP A 137 -8.76 -2.16 15.57
CA ASP A 137 -9.62 -3.31 15.96
C ASP A 137 -10.56 -3.81 14.86
N ASP A 138 -10.98 -2.93 13.94
CA ASP A 138 -11.81 -3.30 12.80
C ASP A 138 -11.01 -4.09 11.75
N LEU A 139 -11.34 -5.37 11.61
CA LEU A 139 -10.76 -6.27 10.62
C LEU A 139 -10.97 -5.77 9.18
N ASN A 140 -12.11 -5.16 8.89
CA ASN A 140 -12.37 -4.60 7.56
C ASN A 140 -11.44 -3.43 7.27
N LEU A 141 -11.14 -2.59 8.27
CA LEU A 141 -10.16 -1.51 8.11
C LEU A 141 -8.75 -2.08 7.91
N ARG A 142 -8.33 -3.07 8.70
CA ARG A 142 -7.02 -3.73 8.53
C ARG A 142 -6.85 -4.29 7.11
N ASN A 143 -7.87 -4.99 6.62
CA ASN A 143 -7.85 -5.57 5.29
C ASN A 143 -7.85 -4.46 4.22
N SER A 144 -8.69 -3.43 4.39
CA SER A 144 -8.73 -2.29 3.46
C SER A 144 -7.40 -1.56 3.35
N ILE A 145 -6.63 -1.44 4.44
CA ILE A 145 -5.26 -0.89 4.37
C ILE A 145 -4.42 -1.75 3.43
N SER A 146 -4.34 -3.07 3.68
CA SER A 146 -3.50 -3.97 2.90
C SER A 146 -3.91 -4.05 1.43
N GLU A 147 -5.21 -4.29 1.17
CA GLU A 147 -5.78 -4.39 -0.19
C GLU A 147 -5.54 -3.13 -1.02
N THR A 148 -5.51 -1.95 -0.39
CA THR A 148 -5.27 -0.69 -1.09
C THR A 148 -3.86 -0.65 -1.68
N TYR A 149 -2.85 -0.99 -0.89
CA TYR A 149 -1.46 -0.94 -1.33
C TYR A 149 -1.07 -2.11 -2.25
N GLU A 150 -1.79 -3.24 -2.17
CA GLU A 150 -1.62 -4.34 -3.13
C GLU A 150 -1.98 -3.95 -4.58
N THR A 151 -2.82 -2.93 -4.77
CA THR A 151 -3.16 -2.43 -6.12
C THR A 151 -1.97 -1.83 -6.87
N PHE A 152 -0.85 -1.55 -6.19
CA PHE A 152 0.37 -1.05 -6.81
C PHE A 152 1.18 -2.15 -7.51
N HIS A 153 0.99 -3.43 -7.15
CA HIS A 153 1.75 -4.52 -7.78
C HIS A 153 1.47 -4.71 -9.28
N PRO A 154 0.21 -4.66 -9.76
CA PRO A 154 -0.07 -4.64 -11.19
C PRO A 154 0.62 -3.49 -11.93
N ILE A 155 0.66 -2.28 -11.34
CA ILE A 155 1.33 -1.12 -11.92
C ILE A 155 2.82 -1.43 -12.12
N GLU A 156 3.51 -1.82 -11.04
CA GLU A 156 4.94 -2.15 -11.09
C GLU A 156 5.24 -3.22 -12.15
N ARG A 157 4.39 -4.25 -12.21
CA ARG A 157 4.53 -5.33 -13.18
C ARG A 157 4.41 -4.82 -14.63
N PHE A 158 3.36 -4.05 -14.92
CA PHE A 158 3.12 -3.57 -16.29
C PHE A 158 4.16 -2.55 -16.72
N GLU A 159 4.58 -1.61 -15.85
CA GLU A 159 5.65 -0.66 -16.14
C GLU A 159 7.00 -1.36 -16.37
N SER A 160 7.29 -2.42 -15.61
CA SER A 160 8.53 -3.21 -15.79
C SER A 160 8.55 -3.95 -17.14
N LEU A 161 7.43 -4.59 -17.50
CA LEU A 161 7.29 -5.23 -18.82
C LEU A 161 7.41 -4.22 -19.96
N ASP A 162 6.82 -3.04 -19.77
CA ASP A 162 6.88 -1.97 -20.75
C ASP A 162 8.30 -1.46 -20.96
N HIS A 163 9.02 -1.21 -19.87
CA HIS A 163 10.42 -0.77 -19.90
C HIS A 163 11.32 -1.80 -20.61
N GLN A 164 11.13 -3.09 -20.33
CA GLN A 164 11.87 -4.17 -21.00
C GLN A 164 11.56 -4.23 -22.51
N GLY A 165 10.27 -4.06 -22.88
CA GLY A 165 9.86 -4.02 -24.28
C GLY A 165 10.46 -2.83 -25.04
N ILE A 166 10.49 -1.64 -24.41
CA ILE A 166 11.11 -0.44 -24.99
C ILE A 166 12.61 -0.63 -25.17
N ALA A 167 13.31 -1.18 -24.17
CA ALA A 167 14.74 -1.45 -24.27
C ALA A 167 15.05 -2.42 -25.43
N ALA A 168 14.31 -3.53 -25.51
CA ALA A 168 14.45 -4.49 -26.59
C ALA A 168 14.15 -3.89 -27.97
N PHE A 169 13.10 -3.06 -28.08
CA PHE A 169 12.76 -2.36 -29.32
C PHE A 169 13.85 -1.35 -29.73
N TYR A 170 14.38 -0.61 -28.77
CA TYR A 170 15.47 0.33 -29.02
C TYR A 170 16.72 -0.38 -29.55
N GLU A 171 17.17 -1.42 -28.87
CA GLU A 171 18.39 -2.16 -29.21
C GLU A 171 18.26 -2.96 -30.51
N ASN A 172 17.16 -3.72 -30.67
CA ASN A 172 17.03 -4.68 -31.75
C ASN A 172 16.41 -4.09 -33.02
N PHE A 173 15.76 -2.92 -32.94
CA PHE A 173 15.07 -2.33 -34.08
C PHE A 173 15.46 -0.89 -34.36
N LEU A 174 15.31 0.03 -33.40
CA LEU A 174 15.56 1.45 -33.69
C LEU A 174 17.03 1.74 -34.00
N MET A 175 17.95 1.26 -33.16
CA MET A 175 19.39 1.45 -33.36
C MET A 175 19.90 0.95 -34.72
N PRO A 176 19.54 -0.25 -35.20
CA PRO A 176 19.97 -0.73 -36.51
C PRO A 176 19.22 -0.11 -37.70
N ASN A 177 17.94 0.27 -37.54
CA ASN A 177 17.08 0.64 -38.68
C ASN A 177 16.75 2.13 -38.79
N VAL A 178 17.01 2.94 -37.75
CA VAL A 178 16.62 4.36 -37.71
C VAL A 178 17.83 5.26 -37.49
N ARG A 179 18.04 6.20 -38.43
CA ARG A 179 19.04 7.27 -38.26
C ARG A 179 18.46 8.38 -37.39
N PHE A 180 18.76 8.37 -36.09
CA PHE A 180 18.22 9.35 -35.13
C PHE A 180 18.42 10.82 -35.51
N ARG A 181 19.57 11.18 -36.11
CA ARG A 181 19.83 12.56 -36.61
C ARG A 181 18.79 13.04 -37.63
N PHE A 182 18.19 12.10 -38.35
CA PHE A 182 17.28 12.33 -39.47
C PHE A 182 15.99 11.52 -39.30
N MET A 183 15.60 11.21 -38.06
CA MET A 183 14.38 10.46 -37.76
C MET A 183 13.20 11.26 -38.31
N GLY A 184 12.72 10.85 -39.49
CA GLY A 184 11.71 11.57 -40.28
C GLY A 184 12.09 11.98 -41.71
N MET A 185 13.35 11.84 -42.14
CA MET A 185 13.77 12.17 -43.51
C MET A 185 14.54 11.07 -44.26
N SER A 186 15.09 10.04 -43.58
CA SER A 186 16.09 9.15 -44.22
C SER A 186 15.89 7.64 -44.06
N SER A 187 14.83 7.20 -43.39
CA SER A 187 14.48 5.78 -43.28
C SER A 187 13.20 5.54 -44.06
N GLU A 188 13.24 5.72 -45.39
CA GLU A 188 12.16 5.22 -46.23
C GLU A 188 12.00 3.73 -45.89
N ASN A 189 10.84 3.35 -45.34
CA ASN A 189 10.38 1.98 -45.07
C ASN A 189 10.42 1.39 -43.65
N TYR A 190 10.99 2.01 -42.60
CA TYR A 190 10.95 1.35 -41.26
C TYR A 190 9.52 1.16 -40.71
N GLY A 191 8.59 2.03 -41.09
CA GLY A 191 7.17 1.89 -40.73
C GLY A 191 6.46 0.72 -41.42
N LYS A 192 7.07 0.11 -42.45
CA LYS A 192 6.55 -1.10 -43.14
C LYS A 192 7.00 -2.40 -42.46
N GLU A 193 7.94 -2.30 -41.51
CA GLU A 193 8.45 -3.47 -40.81
C GLU A 193 7.40 -4.01 -39.84
N VAL A 194 7.12 -5.31 -39.95
CA VAL A 194 6.15 -6.00 -39.08
C VAL A 194 6.50 -5.82 -37.60
N TYR A 195 7.80 -5.75 -37.28
CA TYR A 195 8.26 -5.51 -35.90
C TYR A 195 7.84 -4.13 -35.38
N PHE A 196 7.87 -3.09 -36.23
CA PHE A 196 7.42 -1.76 -35.86
C PHE A 196 5.91 -1.72 -35.59
N GLU A 197 5.11 -2.31 -36.48
CA GLU A 197 3.65 -2.40 -36.32
C GLU A 197 3.27 -3.17 -35.05
N ASN A 198 3.91 -4.33 -34.82
CA ASN A 198 3.72 -5.12 -33.60
C ASN A 198 4.11 -4.34 -32.34
N MET A 199 5.16 -3.51 -32.41
CA MET A 199 5.52 -2.65 -31.29
C MET A 199 4.44 -1.61 -31.01
N VAL A 200 3.87 -0.94 -32.02
CA VAL A 200 2.77 0.02 -31.82
C VAL A 200 1.57 -0.65 -31.14
N LEU A 201 1.17 -1.83 -31.64
CA LEU A 201 0.08 -2.62 -31.05
C LEU A 201 0.39 -3.06 -29.61
N SER A 202 1.61 -3.54 -29.35
CA SER A 202 2.04 -3.93 -28.01
C SER A 202 1.98 -2.75 -27.06
N ARG A 203 2.46 -1.56 -27.48
CA ARG A 203 2.43 -0.34 -26.67
C ARG A 203 1.00 0.15 -26.39
N LEU A 204 0.08 0.04 -27.35
CA LEU A 204 -1.34 0.33 -27.12
C LEU A 204 -1.90 -0.52 -25.97
N VAL A 205 -1.61 -1.82 -25.98
CA VAL A 205 -2.07 -2.76 -24.95
C VAL A 205 -1.43 -2.46 -23.60
N THR A 206 -0.10 -2.28 -23.53
CA THR A 206 0.60 -2.08 -22.25
C THR A 206 0.25 -0.74 -21.62
N ILE A 207 0.15 0.36 -22.39
CA ILE A 207 -0.30 1.65 -21.85
C ILE A 207 -1.75 1.58 -21.38
N LYS A 208 -2.62 0.84 -22.09
CA LYS A 208 -4.00 0.66 -21.64
C LYS A 208 -4.08 -0.11 -20.31
N GLN A 209 -3.29 -1.16 -20.16
CA GLN A 209 -3.17 -1.90 -18.90
C GLN A 209 -2.65 -1.01 -17.75
N ASN A 210 -1.63 -0.19 -18.02
CA ASN A 210 -1.13 0.80 -17.04
C ASN A 210 -2.23 1.81 -16.65
N GLN A 211 -2.93 2.38 -17.62
CA GLN A 211 -4.05 3.30 -17.39
C GLN A 211 -5.10 2.67 -16.47
N ASP A 212 -5.54 1.45 -16.77
CA ASP A 212 -6.55 0.74 -15.99
C ASP A 212 -6.03 0.42 -14.57
N ALA A 213 -4.75 0.08 -14.43
CA ALA A 213 -4.12 -0.16 -13.13
C ALA A 213 -4.03 1.13 -12.28
N TYR A 214 -3.70 2.27 -12.89
CA TYR A 214 -3.74 3.57 -12.22
C TYR A 214 -5.16 3.92 -11.75
N ALA A 215 -6.16 3.80 -12.63
CA ALA A 215 -7.56 4.08 -12.32
C ALA A 215 -8.09 3.20 -11.17
N ASN A 216 -7.74 1.91 -11.18
CA ASN A 216 -8.10 0.97 -10.13
C ASN A 216 -7.46 1.35 -8.79
N SER A 217 -6.18 1.73 -8.80
CA SER A 217 -5.46 2.17 -7.58
C SER A 217 -6.04 3.47 -7.02
N ILE A 218 -6.37 4.44 -7.87
CA ILE A 218 -7.05 5.69 -7.47
C ILE A 218 -8.41 5.38 -6.82
N LYS A 219 -9.20 4.49 -7.43
CA LYS A 219 -10.51 4.07 -6.88
C LYS A 219 -10.34 3.40 -5.52
N SER A 220 -9.34 2.52 -5.37
CA SER A 220 -9.03 1.83 -4.12
C SER A 220 -8.65 2.82 -3.01
N LEU A 221 -7.72 3.74 -3.31
CA LEU A 221 -7.30 4.79 -2.38
C LEU A 221 -8.47 5.69 -1.96
N LYS A 222 -9.34 6.12 -2.89
CA LYS A 222 -10.53 6.91 -2.56
C LYS A 222 -11.50 6.15 -1.65
N LYS A 223 -11.72 4.86 -1.91
CA LYS A 223 -12.55 4.00 -1.05
C LYS A 223 -11.95 3.89 0.35
N PHE A 224 -10.64 3.65 0.44
CA PHE A 224 -9.91 3.57 1.70
C PHE A 224 -10.02 4.87 2.51
N LYS A 225 -9.82 6.03 1.89
CA LYS A 225 -10.01 7.33 2.54
C LYS A 225 -11.42 7.51 3.11
N ASN A 226 -12.45 7.09 2.37
CA ASN A 226 -13.83 7.15 2.88
C ASN A 226 -14.03 6.27 4.11
N THR A 227 -13.44 5.07 4.12
CA THR A 227 -13.44 4.18 5.30
C THR A 227 -12.78 4.85 6.50
N LEU A 228 -11.62 5.51 6.31
CA LEU A 228 -10.94 6.25 7.38
C LEU A 228 -11.82 7.36 7.97
N THR A 229 -12.50 8.14 7.13
CA THR A 229 -13.37 9.24 7.57
C THR A 229 -14.57 8.75 8.38
N ILE A 230 -15.20 7.65 7.97
CA ILE A 230 -16.34 7.07 8.73
C ILE A 230 -15.90 6.67 10.14
N ILE A 231 -14.70 6.11 10.27
CA ILE A 231 -14.18 5.64 11.57
C ILE A 231 -13.72 6.82 12.44
N GLY A 232 -13.20 7.88 11.85
CA GLY A 232 -12.88 9.12 12.55
C GLY A 232 -14.10 9.85 13.13
N ASN A 233 -15.29 9.66 12.54
CA ASN A 233 -16.54 10.28 12.99
C ASN A 233 -17.32 9.43 14.01
N ASN A 234 -17.00 8.14 14.16
CA ASN A 234 -17.71 7.19 15.02
C ASN A 234 -16.98 6.90 16.36
N ASN A 235 -15.81 7.51 16.59
CA ASN A 235 -15.05 7.43 17.84
C ASN A 235 -15.06 8.79 18.55
#